data_AF-A0A0C3B8S2-F1
#
_entry.id   AF-A0A0C3B8S2-F1
#
_cell.length_a   1.000
_cell.length_b   1.000
_cell.length_c   1.000
_cell.angle_alpha   90.00
_cell.angle_beta   90.00
_cell.angle_gamma   90.00
#
_symmetry.space_group_name_H-M   'P 1'
#
loop_
_entity.id
_entity.type
_entity.pdbx_description
1 polymer ?
#
loop_
_entity_poly.entity_id
_entity_poly.type
_entity_poly.pdbx_seq_one_letter_code
_entity_poly.pdbx_strand_id
1 'polypeptide(L)'
;QGPLLNPEPKGTLWLVQPDLDGYPVQPLVAENFPPKRDFHPLGIDIFPGEAGQPSTLFVVNHMRDSRLTVDVFALHDENPPRLVYLKELYHPMFWAANSVAALSHNEFFLSIDHWFRRDGFIPWKWFAPFLETALMLPLGMVEYVKFGRNGIDYTVPILGIPYPNGLALSPDKSKLAVSSTSAGKVRIYDVLPNGGGLANRTIIPVPLSPDNVDYQEDGSLIVAGHPHFPSISRLGARKRTSSPSWVVSIQDKNSNSSDDRTSNVPYSAYNRVGLHKDYTMRTIYQSNGEGWSASTSALWAGKNKDKLVIGGLYTEGVLVC
;
A
#
# COMPACT_ATOMS: atom_id res chain seq x y z
N GLN A 1 20.68 -11.80 4.09
CA GLN A 1 20.74 -10.32 4.21
C GLN A 1 19.59 -9.77 3.38
N GLY A 2 18.94 -8.68 3.82
CA GLY A 2 17.80 -8.10 3.11
C GLY A 2 18.23 -7.14 1.98
N PRO A 3 17.28 -6.60 1.20
CA PRO A 3 17.54 -5.76 0.01
C PRO A 3 18.36 -4.50 0.31
N LEU A 4 18.31 -4.01 1.56
CA LEU A 4 19.08 -2.84 2.02
C LEU A 4 20.59 -3.09 2.15
N LEU A 5 21.02 -4.35 2.22
CA LEU A 5 22.42 -4.76 2.37
C LEU A 5 22.94 -5.54 1.17
N ASN A 6 22.09 -6.36 0.55
CA ASN A 6 22.38 -7.04 -0.70
C ASN A 6 21.28 -6.70 -1.72
N PRO A 7 21.61 -5.93 -2.77
CA PRO A 7 20.64 -5.48 -3.77
C PRO A 7 20.28 -6.56 -4.81
N GLU A 8 20.84 -7.77 -4.67
CA GLU A 8 20.54 -8.90 -5.53
C GLU A 8 19.80 -10.00 -4.75
N PRO A 9 18.76 -10.63 -5.36
CA PRO A 9 18.22 -10.31 -6.69
C PRO A 9 17.39 -9.02 -6.67
N LYS A 10 17.29 -8.36 -7.82
CA LYS A 10 16.31 -7.29 -8.03
C LYS A 10 14.89 -7.82 -7.91
N GLY A 11 14.00 -6.99 -7.38
CA GLY A 11 12.56 -7.20 -7.47
C GLY A 11 12.04 -7.05 -8.90
N THR A 12 10.74 -7.28 -9.08
CA THR A 12 10.10 -7.28 -10.40
C THR A 12 8.67 -6.79 -10.26
N LEU A 13 8.20 -6.03 -11.23
CA LEU A 13 6.79 -5.69 -11.37
C LEU A 13 6.12 -6.77 -12.22
N TRP A 14 4.93 -7.21 -11.82
CA TRP A 14 4.20 -8.27 -12.51
C TRP A 14 2.82 -7.76 -12.92
N LEU A 15 2.39 -8.12 -14.12
CA LEU A 15 1.01 -7.96 -14.54
C LEU A 15 0.28 -9.29 -14.35
N VAL A 16 -0.87 -9.23 -13.68
CA VAL A 16 -1.80 -10.33 -13.51
C VAL A 16 -3.05 -10.01 -14.32
N GLN A 17 -3.49 -10.93 -15.18
CA GLN A 17 -4.69 -10.73 -16.01
C GLN A 17 -5.82 -11.64 -15.50
N PRO A 18 -6.64 -11.17 -14.54
CA PRO A 18 -7.65 -11.98 -13.87
C PRO A 18 -8.78 -12.43 -14.81
N ASP A 19 -8.98 -11.75 -15.94
CA ASP A 19 -10.03 -12.07 -16.91
C ASP A 19 -9.70 -13.22 -17.85
N LEU A 20 -8.43 -13.64 -17.92
CA LEU A 20 -8.00 -14.70 -18.81
C LEU A 20 -7.93 -16.04 -18.06
N ASP A 21 -8.29 -17.12 -18.75
CA ASP A 21 -8.22 -18.47 -18.20
C ASP A 21 -6.80 -18.80 -17.75
N GLY A 22 -6.68 -19.36 -16.54
CA GLY A 22 -5.39 -19.68 -15.93
C GLY A 22 -4.67 -18.50 -15.29
N TYR A 23 -5.28 -17.31 -15.24
CA TYR A 23 -4.74 -16.11 -14.57
C TYR A 23 -3.30 -15.80 -14.96
N PRO A 24 -3.01 -15.59 -16.26
CA PRO A 24 -1.64 -15.42 -16.73
C PRO A 24 -0.96 -14.27 -15.99
N VAL A 25 0.28 -14.56 -15.57
CA VAL A 25 1.15 -13.66 -14.82
C VAL A 25 2.39 -13.44 -15.67
N GLN A 26 2.71 -12.18 -15.97
CA GLN A 26 3.86 -11.83 -16.79
C GLN A 26 4.73 -10.76 -16.10
N PRO A 27 6.06 -10.91 -16.12
CA PRO A 27 6.94 -9.89 -15.58
C PRO A 27 6.98 -8.69 -16.54
N LEU A 28 6.85 -7.49 -16.00
CA LEU A 28 7.05 -6.25 -16.74
C LEU A 28 8.53 -5.86 -16.69
N VAL A 29 9.19 -5.94 -17.84
CA VAL A 29 10.58 -5.49 -18.00
C VAL A 29 10.57 -4.03 -18.41
N ALA A 30 11.16 -3.17 -17.58
CA ALA A 30 11.22 -1.75 -17.87
C ALA A 30 12.28 -1.44 -18.94
N GLU A 31 11.85 -0.85 -20.05
CA GLU A 31 12.72 -0.24 -21.04
C GLU A 31 13.48 0.94 -20.42
N ASN A 32 14.73 1.14 -20.84
CA ASN A 32 15.61 2.21 -20.38
C ASN A 32 15.89 2.23 -18.87
N PHE A 33 15.58 1.15 -18.14
CA PHE A 33 15.94 1.06 -16.73
C PHE A 33 17.47 0.99 -16.57
N PRO A 34 18.11 1.83 -15.73
CA PRO A 34 19.56 1.86 -15.64
C PRO A 34 20.11 0.53 -15.11
N PRO A 35 21.07 -0.12 -15.81
CA PRO A 35 21.44 -1.51 -15.52
C PRO A 35 22.05 -1.72 -14.12
N LYS A 36 22.78 -0.72 -13.61
CA LYS A 36 23.42 -0.74 -12.29
C LYS A 36 22.51 -0.23 -11.15
N ARG A 37 21.28 0.18 -11.44
CA ARG A 37 20.34 0.69 -10.44
C ARG A 37 19.71 -0.46 -9.67
N ASP A 38 19.61 -0.29 -8.36
CA ASP A 38 18.87 -1.20 -7.48
C ASP A 38 17.38 -1.11 -7.74
N PHE A 39 16.68 -2.22 -7.58
CA PHE A 39 15.24 -2.22 -7.75
C PHE A 39 14.62 -3.18 -6.75
N HIS A 40 14.04 -2.61 -5.69
CA HIS A 40 13.27 -3.32 -4.67
C HIS A 40 11.97 -2.54 -4.48
N PRO A 41 10.98 -2.72 -5.39
CA PRO A 41 9.71 -2.04 -5.31
C PRO A 41 8.97 -2.42 -4.03
N LEU A 42 8.27 -1.46 -3.43
CA LEU A 42 7.44 -1.63 -2.25
C LEU A 42 5.99 -1.23 -2.55
N GLY A 43 5.62 0.03 -2.34
CA GLY A 43 4.32 0.57 -2.72
C GLY A 43 4.30 1.02 -4.17
N ILE A 44 3.20 0.77 -4.86
CA ILE A 44 2.98 1.20 -6.24
C ILE A 44 1.58 1.78 -6.39
N ASP A 45 1.42 2.76 -7.28
CA ASP A 45 0.11 3.22 -7.72
C ASP A 45 0.18 3.79 -9.14
N ILE A 46 -0.95 3.77 -9.84
CA ILE A 46 -1.05 4.13 -11.25
C ILE A 46 -2.02 5.29 -11.45
N PHE A 47 -1.56 6.33 -12.14
CA PHE A 47 -2.43 7.36 -12.67
C PHE A 47 -2.80 7.04 -14.12
N PRO A 48 -4.08 6.81 -14.46
CA PRO A 48 -4.48 6.44 -15.81
C PRO A 48 -4.22 7.57 -16.81
N GLY A 49 -3.68 7.20 -17.97
CA GLY A 49 -3.58 8.10 -19.12
C GLY A 49 -4.92 8.25 -19.83
N GLU A 50 -5.08 9.34 -20.60
CA GLU A 50 -6.18 9.47 -21.56
C GLU A 50 -6.07 8.43 -22.68
N ALA A 51 -7.13 8.26 -23.47
CA ALA A 51 -7.14 7.29 -24.56
C ALA A 51 -5.95 7.49 -25.52
N GLY A 52 -5.13 6.44 -25.67
CA GLY A 52 -3.91 6.45 -26.49
C GLY A 52 -2.69 7.12 -25.85
N GLN A 53 -2.80 7.60 -24.60
CA GLN A 53 -1.68 8.10 -23.81
C GLN A 53 -1.28 7.05 -22.75
N PRO A 54 0.01 6.95 -22.41
CA PRO A 54 0.44 6.03 -21.37
C PRO A 54 -0.06 6.47 -20.00
N SER A 55 -0.37 5.49 -19.16
CA SER A 55 -0.57 5.69 -17.73
C SER A 55 0.77 5.98 -17.06
N THR A 56 0.75 6.69 -15.93
CA THR A 56 1.96 6.93 -15.12
C THR A 56 1.95 6.00 -13.92
N LEU A 57 2.94 5.12 -13.84
CA LEU A 57 3.14 4.22 -12.71
C LEU A 57 4.20 4.83 -11.78
N PHE A 58 3.83 4.99 -10.51
CA PHE A 58 4.72 5.40 -9.43
C PHE A 58 5.11 4.18 -8.62
N VAL A 59 6.41 4.05 -8.30
CA VAL A 59 6.96 2.92 -7.57
C VAL A 59 7.88 3.41 -6.48
N VAL A 60 7.50 3.22 -5.22
CA VAL A 60 8.42 3.36 -4.09
C VAL A 60 9.48 2.28 -4.23
N ASN A 61 10.75 2.68 -4.31
CA ASN A 61 11.88 1.80 -4.51
C ASN A 61 12.92 1.96 -3.38
N HIS A 62 13.24 0.85 -2.73
CA HIS A 62 14.26 0.78 -1.70
C HIS A 62 15.63 0.50 -2.31
N MET A 63 16.55 1.43 -2.16
CA MET A 63 17.92 1.30 -2.63
C MET A 63 18.82 0.68 -1.56
N ARG A 64 19.98 0.17 -1.99
CA ARG A 64 21.09 -0.06 -1.06
C ARG A 64 21.44 1.27 -0.34
N ASP A 65 22.09 1.15 0.81
CA ASP A 65 22.44 2.28 1.68
C ASP A 65 21.23 3.00 2.30
N SER A 66 20.06 2.35 2.31
CA SER A 66 18.82 2.88 2.90
C SER A 66 18.31 4.19 2.27
N ARG A 67 18.73 4.50 1.04
CA ARG A 67 18.07 5.55 0.27
C ARG A 67 16.74 5.03 -0.26
N LEU A 68 15.71 5.86 -0.19
CA LEU A 68 14.39 5.55 -0.68
C LEU A 68 14.02 6.57 -1.76
N THR A 69 13.37 6.07 -2.81
CA THR A 69 13.11 6.83 -4.03
C THR A 69 11.71 6.50 -4.53
N VAL A 70 11.15 7.37 -5.37
CA VAL A 70 9.96 7.06 -6.15
C VAL A 70 10.37 7.01 -7.63
N ASP A 71 10.42 5.83 -8.20
CA ASP A 71 10.66 5.63 -9.62
C ASP A 71 9.36 5.86 -10.41
N VAL A 72 9.45 6.59 -11.52
CA VAL A 72 8.31 6.94 -12.38
C VAL A 72 8.46 6.22 -13.71
N PHE A 73 7.41 5.54 -14.13
CA PHE A 73 7.34 4.81 -15.39
C PHE A 73 6.14 5.27 -16.22
N ALA A 74 6.25 5.17 -17.55
CA ALA A 74 5.13 5.19 -18.47
C ALA A 74 4.70 3.75 -18.75
N LEU A 75 3.42 3.44 -18.54
CA LEU A 75 2.82 2.15 -18.88
C LEU A 75 1.93 2.31 -20.10
N HIS A 76 2.34 1.72 -21.21
CA HIS A 76 1.59 1.69 -22.46
C HIS A 76 0.73 0.42 -22.51
N ASP A 77 -0.57 0.61 -22.72
CA ASP A 77 -1.57 -0.47 -22.86
C ASP A 77 -1.57 -1.05 -24.29
N GLU A 78 -0.38 -1.49 -24.73
CA GLU A 78 -0.17 -2.24 -25.95
C GLU A 78 -0.25 -3.76 -25.66
N ASN A 79 -0.27 -4.61 -26.68
CA ASN A 79 -0.20 -6.07 -26.49
C ASN A 79 1.06 -6.64 -27.18
N PRO A 80 2.12 -6.99 -26.44
CA PRO A 80 2.25 -6.96 -24.98
C PRO A 80 2.41 -5.53 -24.42
N PRO A 81 2.06 -5.29 -23.13
CA PRO A 81 2.18 -3.98 -22.51
C PRO A 81 3.65 -3.60 -22.37
N ARG A 82 3.93 -2.31 -22.55
CA ARG A 82 5.29 -1.78 -22.48
C ARG A 82 5.44 -0.87 -21.28
N LEU A 83 6.46 -1.14 -20.47
CA LEU A 83 6.82 -0.33 -19.33
C LEU A 83 8.11 0.43 -19.66
N VAL A 84 8.07 1.76 -19.61
CA VAL A 84 9.22 2.62 -19.92
C VAL A 84 9.63 3.37 -18.68
N TYR A 85 10.87 3.20 -18.23
CA TYR A 85 11.42 3.99 -17.12
C TYR A 85 11.61 5.44 -17.56
N LEU A 86 11.03 6.37 -16.80
CA LEU A 86 11.13 7.80 -17.09
C LEU A 86 12.22 8.45 -16.24
N LYS A 87 12.13 8.31 -14.92
CA LYS A 87 13.05 8.95 -13.98
C LYS A 87 12.92 8.43 -12.56
N GLU A 88 13.92 8.77 -11.76
CA GLU A 88 13.94 8.66 -10.32
C GLU A 88 13.52 10.00 -9.71
N LEU A 89 12.69 9.94 -8.67
CA LEU A 89 12.47 11.05 -7.75
C LEU A 89 13.15 10.72 -6.42
N TYR A 90 14.08 11.58 -6.03
CA TYR A 90 14.76 11.51 -4.75
C TYR A 90 14.59 12.83 -4.02
N HIS A 91 14.22 12.74 -2.75
CA HIS A 91 14.18 13.86 -1.84
C HIS A 91 14.67 13.40 -0.45
N PRO A 92 15.44 14.21 0.31
CA PRO A 92 15.95 13.81 1.62
C PRO A 92 14.88 13.38 2.62
N MET A 93 13.64 13.87 2.46
CA MET A 93 12.51 13.54 3.33
C MET A 93 11.87 12.17 3.04
N PHE A 94 12.20 11.51 1.92
CA PHE A 94 11.65 10.21 1.56
C PHE A 94 12.23 9.04 2.37
N TRP A 95 12.96 9.31 3.47
CA TRP A 95 13.80 8.34 4.20
C TRP A 95 13.09 7.10 4.74
N ALA A 96 11.76 7.12 4.80
CA ALA A 96 10.91 6.02 5.23
C ALA A 96 9.65 5.91 4.36
N ALA A 97 9.77 6.28 3.07
CA ALA A 97 8.72 6.12 2.08
C ALA A 97 8.20 4.68 2.02
N ASN A 98 6.88 4.49 2.04
CA ASN A 98 6.29 3.17 2.06
C ASN A 98 5.31 2.95 0.90
N SER A 99 4.27 3.79 0.83
CA SER A 99 3.20 3.71 -0.16
C SER A 99 2.99 5.05 -0.86
N VAL A 100 2.45 5.00 -2.08
CA VAL A 100 2.14 6.15 -2.92
C VAL A 100 0.67 6.12 -3.31
N ALA A 101 0.01 7.28 -3.38
CA ALA A 101 -1.31 7.42 -3.98
C ALA A 101 -1.29 8.52 -5.05
N ALA A 102 -1.51 8.15 -6.31
CA ALA A 102 -1.30 8.97 -7.48
C ALA A 102 -2.48 9.93 -7.71
N LEU A 103 -2.23 11.24 -7.57
CA LEU A 103 -3.25 12.27 -7.76
C LEU A 103 -3.33 12.73 -9.23
N SER A 104 -2.19 12.78 -9.92
CA SER A 104 -2.08 13.11 -11.35
C SER A 104 -0.78 12.52 -11.93
N HIS A 105 -0.48 12.82 -13.20
CA HIS A 105 0.77 12.41 -13.86
C HIS A 105 2.05 12.93 -13.16
N ASN A 106 1.94 13.93 -12.29
CA ASN A 106 3.08 14.51 -11.60
C ASN A 106 2.84 14.92 -10.15
N GLU A 107 1.75 14.47 -9.55
CA GLU A 107 1.36 14.76 -8.17
C GLU A 107 0.92 13.47 -7.48
N PHE A 108 1.38 13.25 -6.26
CA PHE A 108 1.01 12.08 -5.46
C PHE A 108 1.15 12.35 -3.96
N PHE A 109 0.45 11.55 -3.17
CA PHE A 109 0.69 11.44 -1.73
C PHE A 109 1.69 10.31 -1.46
N LEU A 110 2.53 10.48 -0.45
CA LEU A 110 3.56 9.51 -0.06
C LEU A 110 3.49 9.29 1.46
N SER A 111 3.41 8.03 1.90
CA SER A 111 3.47 7.72 3.33
C SER A 111 4.92 7.58 3.78
N ILE A 112 5.26 8.24 4.88
CA ILE A 112 6.56 8.13 5.54
C ILE A 112 6.34 7.40 6.86
N ASP A 113 6.72 6.12 6.88
CA ASP A 113 6.24 5.17 7.87
C ASP A 113 6.88 5.34 9.26
N HIS A 114 8.09 5.89 9.31
CA HIS A 114 8.83 6.14 10.55
C HIS A 114 9.58 7.47 10.53
N TRP A 115 9.71 8.07 11.70
CA TRP A 115 10.66 9.16 11.93
C TRP A 115 12.06 8.64 12.20
N PHE A 116 12.21 7.59 13.02
CA PHE A 116 13.53 7.03 13.28
C PHE A 116 14.03 6.25 12.07
N ARG A 117 15.16 6.70 11.54
CA ARG A 117 15.75 6.13 10.32
C ARG A 117 16.46 4.81 10.60
N ARG A 118 16.39 3.91 9.61
CA ARG A 118 17.07 2.60 9.62
C ARG A 118 18.57 2.68 9.28
N ASP A 119 19.06 3.85 8.88
CA ASP A 119 20.47 4.15 8.59
C ASP A 119 21.19 4.96 9.68
N GLY A 120 20.57 5.12 10.86
CA GLY A 120 21.17 5.82 12.00
C GLY A 120 22.38 5.08 12.64
N PHE A 121 22.92 5.65 13.71
CA PHE A 121 24.03 5.04 14.47
C PHE A 121 23.60 3.72 15.15
N ILE A 122 24.47 2.70 15.14
CA ILE A 122 24.26 1.43 15.86
C ILE A 122 24.49 1.70 17.36
N PRO A 123 23.62 1.26 18.29
CA PRO A 123 22.52 0.30 18.12
C PRO A 123 21.16 0.93 17.79
N TRP A 124 21.04 2.26 17.90
CA TRP A 124 19.77 2.99 17.84
C TRP A 124 18.96 2.74 16.55
N LYS A 125 19.64 2.52 15.41
CA LYS A 125 19.00 2.27 14.11
C LYS A 125 18.06 1.06 14.05
N TRP A 126 18.25 0.06 14.90
CA TRP A 126 17.38 -1.13 14.94
C TRP A 126 16.32 -1.02 16.03
N PHE A 127 16.68 -0.46 17.19
CA PHE A 127 15.79 -0.38 18.34
C PHE A 127 14.78 0.76 18.22
N ALA A 128 15.17 1.93 17.72
CA ALA A 128 14.30 3.09 17.70
C ALA A 128 13.09 2.93 16.76
N PRO A 129 13.22 2.45 15.51
CA PRO A 129 12.05 2.22 14.65
C PRO A 129 11.14 1.12 15.22
N PHE A 130 11.72 0.09 15.85
CA PHE A 130 10.96 -0.95 16.52
C PHE A 130 10.16 -0.39 17.70
N LEU A 131 10.75 0.47 18.54
CA LEU A 131 10.05 1.11 19.66
C LEU A 131 8.97 2.07 19.17
N GLU A 132 9.23 2.82 18.09
CA GLU A 132 8.23 3.67 17.44
C GLU A 132 7.02 2.86 16.98
N THR A 133 7.25 1.71 16.34
CA THR A 133 6.18 0.76 16.00
C THR A 133 5.48 0.21 17.25
N ALA A 134 6.23 -0.36 18.20
CA ALA A 134 5.69 -1.11 19.33
C ALA A 134 4.94 -0.24 20.35
N LEU A 135 5.37 1.01 20.53
CA LEU A 135 4.73 2.00 21.40
C LEU A 135 3.68 2.83 20.66
N MET A 136 3.43 2.55 19.37
CA MET A 136 2.49 3.29 18.52
C MET A 136 2.76 4.80 18.51
N LEU A 137 4.03 5.20 18.51
CA LEU A 137 4.37 6.62 18.56
C LEU A 137 3.86 7.31 17.29
N PRO A 138 3.15 8.45 17.39
CA PRO A 138 2.58 9.14 16.25
C PRO A 138 3.64 10.02 15.58
N LEU A 139 4.66 9.40 14.99
CA LEU A 139 5.79 10.13 14.40
C LEU A 139 5.84 10.04 12.86
N GLY A 140 5.10 9.10 12.27
CA GLY A 140 4.93 9.01 10.82
C GLY A 140 4.03 10.11 10.26
N MET A 141 4.12 10.29 8.95
CA MET A 141 3.46 11.38 8.23
C MET A 141 3.02 10.99 6.82
N VAL A 142 2.20 11.85 6.21
CA VAL A 142 1.86 11.81 4.79
C VAL A 142 2.40 13.08 4.16
N GLU A 143 3.19 12.91 3.11
CA GLU A 143 3.69 13.98 2.27
C GLU A 143 2.81 14.12 1.02
N TYR A 144 2.68 15.35 0.54
CA TYR A 144 2.21 15.63 -0.81
C TYR A 144 3.40 16.07 -1.65
N VAL A 145 3.59 15.42 -2.79
CA VAL A 145 4.72 15.60 -3.68
C VAL A 145 4.22 16.01 -5.04
N LYS A 146 4.77 17.11 -5.57
CA LYS A 146 4.58 17.56 -6.95
C LYS A 146 5.94 17.68 -7.60
N PHE A 147 6.08 17.24 -8.84
CA PHE A 147 7.34 17.38 -9.55
C PHE A 147 7.16 17.95 -10.95
N GLY A 148 8.22 18.57 -11.46
CA GLY A 148 8.24 19.18 -12.78
C GLY A 148 9.66 19.36 -13.30
N ARG A 149 9.83 20.28 -14.25
CA ARG A 149 11.16 20.62 -14.80
C ARG A 149 12.07 21.28 -13.76
N ASN A 150 11.49 21.97 -12.78
CA ASN A 150 12.21 22.74 -11.77
C ASN A 150 12.59 21.91 -10.53
N GLY A 151 12.30 20.61 -10.53
CA GLY A 151 12.57 19.72 -9.39
C GLY A 151 11.29 19.19 -8.73
N ILE A 152 11.39 18.97 -7.43
CA ILE A 152 10.34 18.40 -6.57
C ILE A 152 9.91 19.47 -5.57
N ASP A 153 8.62 19.80 -5.58
CA ASP A 153 7.94 20.53 -4.52
C ASP A 153 7.31 19.51 -3.56
N TYR A 154 7.49 19.71 -2.26
CA TYR A 154 6.94 18.83 -1.24
C TYR A 154 6.28 19.63 -0.12
N THR A 155 5.23 19.06 0.46
CA THR A 155 4.59 19.57 1.69
C THR A 155 4.20 18.41 2.57
N VAL A 156 4.03 18.67 3.86
CA VAL A 156 3.61 17.64 4.84
C VAL A 156 2.21 18.00 5.35
N PRO A 157 1.13 17.64 4.64
CA PRO A 157 -0.22 17.98 5.04
C PRO A 157 -0.65 17.31 6.36
N ILE A 158 -0.11 16.12 6.68
CA ILE A 158 -0.47 15.39 7.90
C ILE A 158 0.77 14.83 8.59
N LEU A 159 0.93 15.18 9.86
CA LEU A 159 1.84 14.55 10.81
C LEU A 159 1.02 13.72 11.82
N GLY A 160 1.69 12.88 12.62
CA GLY A 160 1.04 12.27 13.78
C GLY A 160 0.29 10.97 13.50
N ILE A 161 0.77 10.18 12.53
CA ILE A 161 0.21 8.87 12.23
C ILE A 161 1.18 7.80 12.77
N PRO A 162 0.73 6.90 13.67
CA PRO A 162 1.48 5.72 14.01
C PRO A 162 1.58 4.79 12.79
N TYR A 163 2.77 4.67 12.22
CA TYR A 163 3.10 3.81 11.09
C TYR A 163 2.10 3.96 9.92
N PRO A 164 2.09 5.11 9.21
CA PRO A 164 1.34 5.22 7.97
C PRO A 164 1.94 4.27 6.93
N ASN A 165 1.11 3.41 6.37
CA ASN A 165 1.52 2.38 5.42
C ASN A 165 0.78 2.62 4.09
N GLY A 166 -0.19 1.79 3.73
CA GLY A 166 -1.00 1.97 2.53
C GLY A 166 -1.70 3.31 2.43
N LEU A 167 -1.72 3.85 1.21
CA LEU A 167 -2.50 5.00 0.79
C LEU A 167 -3.42 4.62 -0.36
N ALA A 168 -4.65 5.16 -0.37
CA ALA A 168 -5.53 5.06 -1.52
C ALA A 168 -6.40 6.31 -1.66
N LEU A 169 -6.55 6.81 -2.88
CA LEU A 169 -7.49 7.87 -3.22
C LEU A 169 -8.84 7.28 -3.59
N SER A 170 -9.93 7.95 -3.21
CA SER A 170 -11.26 7.59 -3.69
C SER A 170 -11.34 7.73 -5.22
N PRO A 171 -12.30 7.10 -5.91
CA PRO A 171 -12.41 7.18 -7.36
C PRO A 171 -12.50 8.62 -7.91
N ASP A 172 -13.17 9.50 -7.16
CA ASP A 172 -13.27 10.94 -7.46
C ASP A 172 -12.10 11.78 -6.90
N LYS A 173 -11.16 11.12 -6.21
CA LYS A 173 -9.99 11.68 -5.52
C LYS A 173 -10.30 12.72 -4.45
N SER A 174 -11.56 12.80 -4.00
CA SER A 174 -11.97 13.74 -2.96
C SER A 174 -11.56 13.27 -1.55
N LYS A 175 -11.17 12.01 -1.40
CA LYS A 175 -10.75 11.43 -0.12
C LYS A 175 -9.46 10.64 -0.25
N LEU A 176 -8.62 10.70 0.79
CA LEU A 176 -7.43 9.88 0.95
C LEU A 176 -7.62 8.96 2.17
N ALA A 177 -7.57 7.64 1.94
CA ALA A 177 -7.49 6.65 2.99
C ALA A 177 -6.02 6.36 3.32
N VAL A 178 -5.72 6.24 4.62
CA VAL A 178 -4.37 5.99 5.13
C VAL A 178 -4.43 4.87 6.17
N SER A 179 -3.73 3.78 5.92
CA SER A 179 -3.51 2.72 6.91
C SER A 179 -2.59 3.22 8.02
N SER A 180 -3.04 3.16 9.27
CA SER A 180 -2.21 3.38 10.47
C SER A 180 -1.94 2.04 11.12
N THR A 181 -0.86 1.38 10.69
CA THR A 181 -0.59 -0.04 10.94
C THR A 181 -0.53 -0.37 12.42
N SER A 182 0.33 0.32 13.18
CA SER A 182 0.51 0.04 14.61
C SER A 182 -0.72 0.36 15.45
N ALA A 183 -1.56 1.31 15.00
CA ALA A 183 -2.74 1.72 15.73
C ALA A 183 -4.00 0.89 15.39
N GLY A 184 -3.92 -0.04 14.43
CA GLY A 184 -5.07 -0.83 13.97
C GLY A 184 -6.22 0.02 13.44
N LYS A 185 -5.91 1.04 12.63
CA LYS A 185 -6.90 2.03 12.15
C LYS A 185 -6.69 2.37 10.68
N VAL A 186 -7.78 2.64 9.97
CA VAL A 186 -7.76 3.41 8.72
C VAL A 186 -8.20 4.84 9.04
N ARG A 187 -7.48 5.83 8.52
CA ARG A 187 -7.82 7.25 8.63
C ARG A 187 -8.21 7.77 7.26
N ILE A 188 -9.38 8.39 7.15
CA ILE A 188 -9.86 9.00 5.91
C ILE A 188 -9.82 10.51 6.06
N TYR A 189 -9.20 11.19 5.09
CA TYR A 189 -9.09 12.64 5.02
C TYR A 189 -9.79 13.14 3.76
N ASP A 190 -10.38 14.33 3.82
CA ASP A 190 -10.86 15.04 2.63
C ASP A 190 -9.66 15.71 1.95
N VAL A 191 -9.55 15.52 0.63
CA VAL A 191 -8.54 16.15 -0.21
C VAL A 191 -9.05 17.52 -0.61
N LEU A 192 -8.29 18.55 -0.27
CA LEU A 192 -8.63 19.93 -0.59
C LEU A 192 -8.37 20.24 -2.07
N PRO A 193 -9.21 21.07 -2.73
CA PRO A 193 -9.01 21.44 -4.13
C PRO A 193 -7.73 22.24 -4.43
N ASN A 194 -6.99 22.66 -3.40
CA ASN A 194 -5.80 23.51 -3.53
C ASN A 194 -4.53 22.76 -3.95
N GLY A 195 -4.66 21.50 -4.39
CA GLY A 195 -3.53 20.70 -4.87
C GLY A 195 -2.65 20.18 -3.73
N GLY A 196 -3.23 19.37 -2.84
CA GLY A 196 -2.47 18.56 -1.88
C GLY A 196 -2.79 18.78 -0.40
N GLY A 197 -3.64 19.76 -0.06
CA GLY A 197 -4.10 19.92 1.33
C GLY A 197 -5.00 18.77 1.77
N LEU A 198 -4.93 18.40 3.05
CA LEU A 198 -5.81 17.40 3.67
C LEU A 198 -6.54 18.02 4.85
N ALA A 199 -7.85 17.80 4.93
CA ALA A 199 -8.70 18.33 5.99
C ALA A 199 -9.74 17.30 6.40
N ASN A 200 -10.35 17.51 7.58
CA ASN A 200 -11.27 16.58 8.24
C ASN A 200 -10.67 15.18 8.42
N ARG A 201 -11.13 14.46 9.44
CA ARG A 201 -10.58 13.13 9.69
C ARG A 201 -11.63 12.21 10.26
N THR A 202 -11.91 11.16 9.52
CA THR A 202 -12.64 9.99 10.00
C THR A 202 -11.64 8.90 10.40
N ILE A 203 -11.89 8.22 11.51
CA ILE A 203 -11.04 7.14 12.01
C ILE A 203 -11.88 5.88 12.12
N ILE A 204 -11.47 4.82 11.42
CA ILE A 204 -12.14 3.54 11.42
C ILE A 204 -11.20 2.50 12.04
N PRO A 205 -11.45 2.03 13.28
CA PRO A 205 -10.71 0.90 13.84
C PRO A 205 -10.92 -0.36 13.01
N VAL A 206 -9.87 -1.13 12.78
CA VAL A 206 -9.88 -2.40 12.03
C VAL A 206 -9.34 -3.56 12.88
N PRO A 207 -9.77 -4.82 12.64
CA PRO A 207 -9.44 -5.97 13.51
C PRO A 207 -8.02 -6.52 13.32
N LEU A 208 -7.21 -5.84 12.52
CA LEU A 208 -5.88 -6.25 12.07
C LEU A 208 -4.93 -5.05 12.11
N SER A 209 -3.62 -5.27 11.96
CA SER A 209 -2.66 -4.19 11.67
C SER A 209 -2.73 -3.92 10.16
N PRO A 210 -3.36 -2.82 9.70
CA PRO A 210 -3.59 -2.61 8.27
C PRO A 210 -2.27 -2.37 7.55
N ASP A 211 -2.11 -3.02 6.40
CA ASP A 211 -0.97 -2.84 5.50
C ASP A 211 -1.44 -1.93 4.36
N ASN A 212 -1.77 -2.47 3.18
CA ASN A 212 -2.36 -1.69 2.09
C ASN A 212 -3.88 -1.58 2.19
N VAL A 213 -4.37 -0.47 1.67
CA VAL A 213 -5.78 -0.11 1.54
C VAL A 213 -6.04 0.23 0.08
N ASP A 214 -7.23 -0.08 -0.43
CA ASP A 214 -7.64 0.19 -1.81
C ASP A 214 -9.08 0.67 -1.85
N TYR A 215 -9.37 1.72 -2.62
CA TYR A 215 -10.74 2.17 -2.86
C TYR A 215 -11.31 1.46 -4.06
N GLN A 216 -12.53 0.92 -3.91
CA GLN A 216 -13.28 0.36 -5.01
C GLN A 216 -14.11 1.45 -5.71
N GLU A 217 -14.59 1.15 -6.92
CA GLU A 217 -15.39 2.07 -7.74
C GLU A 217 -16.69 2.52 -7.05
N ASP A 218 -17.27 1.67 -6.18
CA ASP A 218 -18.46 1.98 -5.39
C ASP A 218 -18.17 2.81 -4.12
N GLY A 219 -16.91 3.22 -3.91
CA GLY A 219 -16.45 3.97 -2.75
C GLY A 219 -16.18 3.12 -1.51
N SER A 220 -16.37 1.80 -1.58
CA SER A 220 -15.95 0.89 -0.52
C SER A 220 -14.42 0.83 -0.41
N LEU A 221 -13.93 0.44 0.76
CA LEU A 221 -12.51 0.23 1.01
C LEU A 221 -12.24 -1.26 1.20
N ILE A 222 -11.19 -1.76 0.58
CA ILE A 222 -10.60 -3.05 0.91
C ILE A 222 -9.32 -2.81 1.68
N VAL A 223 -9.20 -3.47 2.84
CA VAL A 223 -8.06 -3.33 3.74
C VAL A 223 -7.51 -4.71 4.02
N ALA A 224 -6.27 -4.94 3.60
CA ALA A 224 -5.53 -6.15 3.91
C ALA A 224 -4.50 -5.87 5.00
N GLY A 225 -4.14 -6.89 5.76
CA GLY A 225 -3.02 -6.76 6.68
C GLY A 225 -2.87 -7.91 7.64
N HIS A 226 -2.22 -7.62 8.76
CA HIS A 226 -1.67 -8.65 9.64
C HIS A 226 -2.51 -8.77 10.91
N PRO A 227 -3.21 -9.89 11.13
CA PRO A 227 -4.03 -10.08 12.31
C PRO A 227 -3.21 -10.41 13.57
N HIS A 228 -1.90 -10.66 13.44
CA HIS A 228 -1.03 -10.98 14.56
C HIS A 228 0.40 -10.50 14.33
N PHE A 229 0.73 -9.32 14.86
CA PHE A 229 2.03 -8.65 14.67
C PHE A 229 3.26 -9.52 15.03
N PRO A 230 3.25 -10.34 16.11
CA PRO A 230 4.37 -11.22 16.40
C PRO A 230 4.59 -12.31 15.33
N SER A 231 3.54 -12.80 14.67
CA SER A 231 3.68 -13.81 13.61
C SER A 231 4.37 -13.24 12.39
N ILE A 232 3.94 -12.06 11.91
CA ILE A 232 4.55 -11.40 10.75
C ILE A 232 6.00 -10.98 11.03
N SER A 233 6.29 -10.50 12.24
CA SER A 233 7.66 -10.18 12.65
C SER A 233 8.58 -11.41 12.64
N ARG A 234 8.07 -12.57 13.11
CA ARG A 234 8.82 -13.84 13.05
C ARG A 234 8.96 -14.37 11.64
N LEU A 235 7.97 -14.16 10.76
CA LEU A 235 8.06 -14.50 9.34
C LEU A 235 9.16 -13.68 8.65
N GLY A 236 9.16 -12.34 8.81
CA GLY A 236 10.21 -11.48 8.25
C GLY A 236 11.61 -11.78 8.79
N ALA A 237 11.71 -12.19 10.06
CA ALA A 237 12.95 -12.67 10.66
C ALA A 237 13.34 -14.12 10.24
N ARG A 238 12.58 -14.76 9.35
CA ARG A 238 12.76 -16.15 8.89
C ARG A 238 12.75 -17.18 10.03
N LYS A 239 12.01 -16.89 11.11
CA LYS A 239 11.82 -17.76 12.29
C LYS A 239 10.51 -18.57 12.25
N ARG A 240 9.74 -18.41 11.18
CA ARG A 240 8.50 -19.15 10.83
C ARG A 240 8.34 -19.15 9.31
N THR A 241 7.52 -20.05 8.78
CA THR A 241 7.24 -20.20 7.34
C THR A 241 5.98 -19.49 6.89
N SER A 242 5.05 -19.19 7.81
CA SER A 242 3.80 -18.47 7.50
C SER A 242 3.35 -17.54 8.62
N SER A 243 2.49 -16.60 8.25
CA SER A 243 1.76 -15.70 9.14
C SER A 243 0.27 -15.69 8.74
N PRO A 244 -0.67 -15.58 9.69
CA PRO A 244 -2.07 -15.48 9.36
C PRO A 244 -2.38 -14.24 8.51
N SER A 245 -3.50 -14.29 7.80
CA SER A 245 -3.95 -13.29 6.83
C SER A 245 -5.38 -12.84 7.15
N TRP A 246 -5.69 -11.57 6.92
CA TRP A 246 -7.04 -11.04 7.07
C TRP A 246 -7.26 -9.88 6.09
N VAL A 247 -8.36 -9.93 5.36
CA VAL A 247 -8.85 -8.84 4.51
C VAL A 247 -10.28 -8.49 4.91
N VAL A 248 -10.55 -7.19 5.05
CA VAL A 248 -11.88 -6.66 5.34
C VAL A 248 -12.30 -5.66 4.26
N SER A 249 -13.59 -5.64 3.94
CA SER A 249 -14.24 -4.56 3.21
C SER A 249 -14.93 -3.62 4.20
N ILE A 250 -14.87 -2.32 3.92
CA ILE A 250 -15.48 -1.25 4.73
C ILE A 250 -16.36 -0.40 3.82
N GLN A 251 -17.61 -0.20 4.22
CA GLN A 251 -18.62 0.51 3.43
C GLN A 251 -19.28 1.62 4.27
N ASP A 252 -19.60 2.76 3.64
CA ASP A 252 -20.45 3.79 4.27
C ASP A 252 -21.89 3.27 4.41
N LYS A 253 -22.48 3.36 5.60
CA LYS A 253 -23.85 2.90 5.86
C LYS A 253 -24.94 3.61 5.05
N ASN A 254 -24.66 4.82 4.57
CA ASN A 254 -25.59 5.58 3.75
C ASN A 254 -25.58 5.14 2.29
N SER A 255 -24.57 4.38 1.86
CA SER A 255 -24.64 3.68 0.59
C SER A 255 -25.62 2.51 0.73
N ASN A 256 -26.58 2.39 -0.19
CA ASN A 256 -27.71 1.44 -0.14
C ASN A 256 -27.32 -0.06 -0.24
N SER A 257 -26.21 -0.49 0.35
CA SER A 257 -25.81 -1.90 0.38
C SER A 257 -26.42 -2.64 1.57
N SER A 258 -26.90 -3.85 1.32
CA SER A 258 -27.45 -4.73 2.34
C SER A 258 -26.40 -5.02 3.41
N ASP A 259 -26.76 -4.71 4.65
CA ASP A 259 -25.94 -4.81 5.86
C ASP A 259 -25.64 -6.28 6.21
N ASP A 260 -24.69 -6.91 5.50
CA ASP A 260 -24.23 -8.26 5.82
C ASP A 260 -23.25 -8.21 6.99
N ARG A 261 -23.78 -7.84 8.17
CA ARG A 261 -23.03 -7.69 9.43
C ARG A 261 -22.37 -8.98 9.92
N THR A 262 -22.63 -10.11 9.27
CA THR A 262 -22.13 -11.42 9.68
C THR A 262 -22.16 -12.39 8.50
N SER A 263 -21.35 -12.17 7.46
CA SER A 263 -21.10 -13.26 6.51
C SER A 263 -20.39 -14.38 7.27
N ASN A 264 -20.82 -15.64 7.10
CA ASN A 264 -20.29 -16.86 7.73
C ASN A 264 -18.75 -16.94 7.72
N VAL A 265 -18.08 -16.30 8.68
CA VAL A 265 -16.61 -16.30 8.80
C VAL A 265 -16.19 -16.96 10.10
N PRO A 266 -15.04 -17.68 10.12
CA PRO A 266 -14.58 -18.38 11.32
C PRO A 266 -14.39 -17.47 12.53
N TYR A 267 -14.01 -16.20 12.31
CA TYR A 267 -13.80 -15.24 13.38
C TYR A 267 -14.25 -13.83 12.97
N SER A 268 -15.31 -13.32 13.60
CA SER A 268 -15.88 -12.01 13.27
C SER A 268 -14.90 -10.86 13.55
N ALA A 269 -14.88 -9.86 12.66
CA ALA A 269 -14.16 -8.60 12.87
C ALA A 269 -14.59 -7.91 14.17
N TYR A 270 -15.87 -8.00 14.51
CA TYR A 270 -16.46 -7.34 15.68
C TYR A 270 -16.01 -7.96 17.02
N ASN A 271 -15.28 -9.08 17.00
CA ASN A 271 -14.63 -9.61 18.20
C ASN A 271 -13.39 -8.78 18.60
N ARG A 272 -12.85 -7.96 17.69
CA ARG A 272 -11.65 -7.12 17.94
C ARG A 272 -11.93 -5.63 17.88
N VAL A 273 -12.99 -5.22 17.19
CA VAL A 273 -13.38 -3.81 17.06
C VAL A 273 -14.87 -3.61 17.31
N GLY A 274 -15.22 -2.47 17.91
CA GLY A 274 -16.62 -2.08 18.08
C GLY A 274 -17.28 -1.66 16.76
N LEU A 275 -18.61 -1.58 16.76
CA LEU A 275 -19.36 -1.04 15.63
C LEU A 275 -18.99 0.43 15.41
N HIS A 276 -18.71 0.80 14.16
CA HIS A 276 -18.55 2.21 13.79
C HIS A 276 -19.93 2.83 13.55
N LYS A 277 -20.10 4.13 13.83
CA LYS A 277 -21.37 4.84 13.63
C LYS A 277 -21.75 4.93 12.15
N ASP A 278 -20.80 5.32 11.30
CA ASP A 278 -21.04 5.67 9.89
C ASP A 278 -20.63 4.56 8.90
N TYR A 279 -19.89 3.53 9.35
CA TYR A 279 -19.34 2.50 8.46
C TYR A 279 -19.72 1.11 8.93
N THR A 280 -19.94 0.21 7.98
CA THR A 280 -20.02 -1.23 8.18
C THR A 280 -18.72 -1.88 7.73
N MET A 281 -18.41 -3.02 8.34
CA MET A 281 -17.23 -3.79 8.00
C MET A 281 -17.61 -5.26 7.84
N ARG A 282 -17.02 -5.88 6.82
CA ARG A 282 -17.18 -7.30 6.53
C ARG A 282 -15.82 -7.94 6.31
N THR A 283 -15.60 -9.10 6.89
CA THR A 283 -14.46 -9.94 6.52
C THR A 283 -14.72 -10.57 5.16
N ILE A 284 -13.81 -10.36 4.20
CA ILE A 284 -13.90 -10.96 2.85
C ILE A 284 -12.87 -12.08 2.66
N TYR A 285 -11.79 -12.10 3.45
CA TYR A 285 -10.84 -13.21 3.49
C TYR A 285 -10.21 -13.37 4.88
N GLN A 286 -9.99 -14.61 5.30
CA GLN A 286 -9.29 -14.98 6.54
C GLN A 286 -8.53 -16.29 6.37
N SER A 287 -7.32 -16.33 6.91
CA SER A 287 -6.54 -17.57 7.02
C SER A 287 -5.68 -17.56 8.28
N ASN A 288 -5.45 -18.74 8.86
CA ASN A 288 -4.48 -19.00 9.93
C ASN A 288 -3.01 -18.98 9.44
N GLY A 289 -2.79 -18.80 8.13
CA GLY A 289 -1.50 -18.88 7.43
C GLY A 289 -1.41 -20.08 6.48
N GLU A 290 -2.40 -20.98 6.48
CA GLU A 290 -2.57 -22.05 5.49
C GLU A 290 -3.36 -21.53 4.27
N GLY A 291 -2.98 -21.95 3.06
CA GLY A 291 -3.54 -21.44 1.81
C GLY A 291 -2.93 -20.11 1.37
N TRP A 292 -3.06 -19.05 2.18
CA TRP A 292 -2.43 -17.75 1.92
C TRP A 292 -1.87 -17.09 3.17
N SER A 293 -0.59 -16.73 3.12
CA SER A 293 0.16 -16.17 4.24
C SER A 293 0.38 -14.67 4.07
N ALA A 294 0.33 -13.94 5.18
CA ALA A 294 0.74 -12.54 5.31
C ALA A 294 0.13 -11.57 4.29
N SER A 295 -1.19 -11.59 4.10
CA SER A 295 -1.89 -10.67 3.19
C SER A 295 -1.50 -9.20 3.42
N THR A 296 -1.10 -8.51 2.35
CA THR A 296 -0.72 -7.08 2.39
C THR A 296 -1.62 -6.20 1.56
N SER A 297 -2.12 -6.71 0.44
CA SER A 297 -2.99 -5.99 -0.49
C SER A 297 -4.11 -6.90 -0.92
N ALA A 298 -5.27 -6.32 -1.22
CA ALA A 298 -6.35 -7.02 -1.88
C ALA A 298 -7.21 -6.04 -2.68
N LEU A 299 -7.77 -6.49 -3.80
CA LEU A 299 -8.69 -5.72 -4.64
C LEU A 299 -9.67 -6.64 -5.38
N TRP A 300 -10.85 -6.12 -5.73
CA TRP A 300 -11.74 -6.81 -6.66
C TRP A 300 -11.29 -6.57 -8.10
N ALA A 301 -11.06 -7.66 -8.81
CA ALA A 301 -10.52 -7.65 -10.16
C ALA A 301 -11.44 -8.39 -11.14
N GLY A 302 -11.08 -8.30 -12.42
CA GLY A 302 -11.86 -8.83 -13.52
C GLY A 302 -12.92 -7.84 -14.03
N LYS A 303 -13.42 -8.10 -15.23
CA LYS A 303 -14.37 -7.27 -15.96
C LYS A 303 -15.68 -7.06 -15.19
N ASN A 304 -16.06 -8.04 -14.39
CA ASN A 304 -17.27 -8.00 -13.55
C ASN A 304 -16.96 -7.72 -12.07
N LYS A 305 -15.68 -7.45 -11.71
CA LYS A 305 -15.23 -7.26 -10.32
C LYS A 305 -15.61 -8.41 -9.39
N ASP A 306 -15.59 -9.63 -9.93
CA ASP A 306 -16.06 -10.86 -9.28
C ASP A 306 -14.92 -11.73 -8.73
N LYS A 307 -13.66 -11.34 -8.94
CA LYS A 307 -12.48 -12.09 -8.50
C LYS A 307 -11.71 -11.32 -7.44
N LEU A 308 -11.49 -11.90 -6.28
CA LEU A 308 -10.69 -11.28 -5.23
C LEU A 308 -9.23 -11.64 -5.43
N VAL A 309 -8.39 -10.64 -5.71
CA VAL A 309 -6.95 -10.82 -5.87
C VAL A 309 -6.25 -10.36 -4.60
N ILE A 310 -5.41 -11.22 -3.99
CA ILE A 310 -4.74 -10.95 -2.72
C ILE A 310 -3.23 -11.14 -2.87
N GLY A 311 -2.46 -10.10 -2.56
CA GLY A 311 -1.00 -10.14 -2.44
C GLY A 311 -0.56 -10.48 -1.02
N GLY A 312 0.66 -11.02 -0.85
CA GLY A 312 1.19 -11.38 0.47
C GLY A 312 2.66 -10.99 0.64
N LEU A 313 3.06 -10.64 1.86
CA LEU A 313 4.46 -10.31 2.18
C LEU A 313 5.26 -11.61 2.37
N TYR A 314 6.36 -11.75 1.63
CA TYR A 314 7.20 -12.96 1.63
C TYR A 314 6.50 -14.24 1.15
N THR A 315 5.30 -14.12 0.59
CA THR A 315 4.55 -15.22 -0.02
C THR A 315 4.79 -15.20 -1.53
N GLU A 316 5.07 -16.37 -2.12
CA GLU A 316 5.26 -16.48 -3.57
C GLU A 316 3.90 -16.53 -4.29
N GLY A 317 3.79 -15.79 -5.39
CA GLY A 317 2.61 -15.73 -6.25
C GLY A 317 1.57 -14.70 -5.82
N VAL A 318 0.32 -14.93 -6.24
CA VAL A 318 -0.87 -14.15 -5.86
C VAL A 318 -2.03 -15.13 -5.64
N LEU A 319 -2.91 -14.86 -4.67
CA LEU A 319 -4.14 -15.62 -4.50
C LEU A 319 -5.24 -14.96 -5.33
N VAL A 320 -5.95 -15.76 -6.13
CA VAL A 320 -7.17 -15.35 -6.83
C VAL A 320 -8.30 -16.26 -6.33
N CYS A 321 -9.34 -15.65 -5.76
CA CYS A 321 -10.56 -16.32 -5.30
C CYS A 321 -11.75 -15.92 -6.16
#